data_AF-A0A1H1AP41-F1
#
_entry.id   AF-A0A1H1AP41-F1
#
_cell.length_a   1.000
_cell.length_b   1.000
_cell.length_c   1.000
_cell.angle_alpha   90.00
_cell.angle_beta   90.00
_cell.angle_gamma   90.00
#
_symmetry.space_group_name_H-M   'P 1'
#
loop_
_entity.id
_entity.type
_entity.pdbx_description
1 polymer ?
#
loop_
_entity_poly.entity_id
_entity_poly.type
_entity_poly.pdbx_seq_one_letter_code
_entity_poly.pdbx_strand_id
1 'polypeptide(L)' 'MRPGGAARVVALVLCLGMVVGFSSTYLVAAGVSGWLVLFFALLVLGVPVVAALRSSRRS' A
#
# COMPACT_ATOMS: atom_id res chain seq x y z
N MET A 1 24.86 -4.40 4.99
CA MET A 1 23.92 -3.59 5.81
C MET A 1 22.52 -4.10 5.51
N ARG A 2 21.84 -4.76 6.46
CA ARG A 2 20.46 -5.22 6.24
C ARG A 2 19.58 -3.97 6.22
N PRO A 3 18.84 -3.65 5.14
CA PRO A 3 17.95 -2.49 5.15
C PRO A 3 17.01 -2.64 6.34
N GLY A 4 17.14 -1.72 7.31
CA GLY A 4 16.35 -1.75 8.54
C GLY A 4 14.86 -1.68 8.22
N GLY A 5 14.02 -2.01 9.22
CA GLY A 5 12.56 -2.00 9.06
C GLY A 5 12.01 -0.74 8.38
N ALA A 6 12.61 0.42 8.65
CA ALA A 6 12.27 1.70 8.02
C ALA A 6 12.41 1.69 6.48
N ALA A 7 13.49 1.14 5.93
CA ALA A 7 13.69 1.08 4.47
C ALA A 7 12.67 0.17 3.79
N ARG A 8 12.23 -0.91 4.46
CA ARG A 8 11.14 -1.77 3.99
C ARG A 8 9.80 -1.04 3.99
N VAL A 9 9.50 -0.27 5.03
CA VAL A 9 8.26 0.51 5.11
C VAL A 9 8.22 1.57 4.00
N VAL A 10 9.31 2.30 3.77
CA VAL A 10 9.39 3.30 2.70
C VAL A 10 9.23 2.68 1.33
N ALA A 11 9.89 1.54 1.08
CA ALA A 11 9.73 0.81 -0.18
C ALA A 11 8.28 0.35 -0.42
N LEU A 12 7.58 -0.09 0.63
CA LEU A 12 6.18 -0.51 0.54
C LEU A 12 5.26 0.68 0.26
N VAL A 13 5.45 1.81 0.93
CA VAL A 13 4.66 3.03 0.70
C VAL A 13 4.83 3.53 -0.73
N LEU A 14 6.06 3.56 -1.25
CA LEU A 14 6.33 3.97 -2.64
C LEU A 14 5.70 3.03 -3.66
N CYS A 15 5.82 1.72 -3.46
CA CYS A 15 5.21 0.72 -4.33
C CYS A 15 3.69 0.88 -4.37
N LEU A 16 3.06 1.03 -3.21
CA LEU A 16 1.61 1.20 -3.12
C LEU A 16 1.13 2.55 -3.68
N GLY A 17 1.87 3.62 -3.44
CA GLY A 17 1.61 4.93 -4.04
C GLY A 17 1.61 4.88 -5.56
N MET A 18 2.57 4.18 -6.18
CA MET A 18 2.60 3.99 -7.63
C MET A 18 1.40 3.18 -8.13
N VAL A 19 1.09 2.05 -7.49
CA VAL A 19 -0.01 1.17 -7.93
C VAL A 19 -1.36 1.88 -7.80
N VAL A 20 -1.60 2.60 -6.71
CA VAL A 20 -2.84 3.35 -6.48
C VAL A 20 -2.92 4.55 -7.44
N GLY A 21 -1.84 5.30 -7.61
CA GLY A 21 -1.79 6.42 -8.54
C GLY A 21 -2.11 5.99 -9.97
N PHE A 22 -1.46 4.92 -10.43
CA PHE A 22 -1.71 4.35 -11.76
C PHE A 22 -3.15 3.84 -11.91
N SER A 23 -3.64 3.06 -10.93
CA SER A 23 -4.97 2.44 -11.00
C SER A 23 -6.10 3.46 -10.87
N SER A 24 -5.91 4.53 -10.09
CA SER A 24 -6.94 5.55 -9.85
C SER A 24 -7.41 6.23 -11.14
N THR A 25 -6.49 6.55 -12.05
CA THR A 25 -6.81 7.20 -13.32
C THR A 25 -7.66 6.30 -14.22
N TYR A 26 -7.35 5.00 -14.26
CA TYR A 26 -8.13 4.01 -14.99
C TYR A 26 -9.50 3.76 -14.36
N LEU A 27 -9.59 3.68 -13.04
CA LEU A 27 -10.84 3.43 -12.33
C LEU A 27 -11.81 4.59 -12.44
N VAL A 28 -11.31 5.83 -12.42
CA VAL A 28 -12.11 7.04 -12.67
C VAL A 28 -12.61 7.07 -14.11
N ALA A 29 -11.77 6.73 -15.09
CA ALA A 29 -12.18 6.64 -16.49
C ALA A 29 -13.21 5.53 -16.75
N ALA A 30 -13.16 4.44 -15.99
CA ALA A 30 -14.11 3.33 -16.06
C ALA A 30 -15.44 3.59 -15.31
N GLY A 31 -15.63 4.77 -14.71
CA GLY A 31 -16.85 5.12 -13.98
C GLY A 31 -17.03 4.37 -12.65
N VAL A 32 -15.95 3.77 -12.13
CA VAL A 32 -16.00 3.03 -10.87
C VAL A 32 -16.04 4.01 -9.71
N SER A 33 -16.95 3.77 -8.77
CA SER A 33 -17.11 4.60 -7.58
C SER A 33 -15.78 4.70 -6.82
N GLY A 34 -15.32 5.93 -6.57
CA GLY A 34 -14.07 6.19 -5.84
C GLY A 34 -14.01 5.53 -4.46
N TRP A 35 -15.17 5.22 -3.86
CA TRP A 35 -15.27 4.46 -2.62
C TRP A 35 -14.76 3.01 -2.72
N LEU A 36 -15.01 2.34 -3.84
CA LEU A 36 -14.50 0.99 -4.11
C LEU A 36 -12.98 1.01 -4.29
N VAL A 37 -12.47 2.03 -4.98
CA VAL A 37 -11.04 2.25 -5.16
C VAL A 37 -10.36 2.49 -3.81
N LEU A 38 -10.94 3.34 -2.98
CA LEU A 38 -10.43 3.65 -1.64
C LEU A 38 -10.44 2.42 -0.74
N PHE A 39 -11.51 1.61 -0.79
CA PHE A 39 -11.60 0.38 -0.02
C PHE A 39 -10.53 -0.63 -0.42
N PHE A 40 -10.33 -0.86 -1.73
CA PHE A 40 -9.27 -1.74 -2.23
C PHE A 40 -7.88 -1.21 -1.90
N ALA A 41 -7.65 0.10 -2.03
CA ALA A 41 -6.38 0.70 -1.67
C ALA A 41 -6.05 0.50 -0.19
N LEU A 42 -7.04 0.70 0.71
CA LEU A 42 -6.90 0.45 2.14
C LEU A 42 -6.62 -1.03 2.46
N LEU A 43 -7.29 -1.95 1.76
CA LEU A 43 -7.10 -3.39 1.94
C LEU A 43 -5.69 -3.82 1.53
N VAL A 44 -5.20 -3.32 0.40
CA VAL A 44 -3.84 -3.57 -0.09
C VAL A 44 -2.80 -2.91 0.82
N LEU A 45 -3.05 -1.70 1.34
CA LEU A 45 -2.21 -1.03 2.36
C LEU A 45 -2.22 -1.75 3.71
N GLY A 46 -3.30 -2.43 4.06
CA GLY A 46 -3.40 -3.20 5.29
C GLY A 46 -2.37 -4.33 5.37
N VAL A 47 -2.08 -5.00 4.24
CA VAL A 47 -1.11 -6.10 4.17
C VAL A 47 0.30 -5.70 4.62
N PRO A 48 0.95 -4.67 4.05
CA PRO A 48 2.27 -4.22 4.48
C PRO A 48 2.26 -3.64 5.89
N VAL A 49 1.18 -2.96 6.32
CA VAL A 49 1.05 -2.47 7.70
C VAL A 49 1.04 -3.64 8.69
N VAL A 50 0.24 -4.67 8.43
CA VAL A 50 0.19 -5.89 9.28
C VAL A 50 1.53 -6.62 9.24
N ALA A 51 2.18 -6.71 8.08
CA ALA A 51 3.50 -7.32 7.96
C ALA A 51 4.57 -6.54 8.74
N ALA A 52 4.54 -5.21 8.68
CA ALA A 52 5.44 -4.34 9.44
C ALA A 52 5.21 -4.46 10.96
N LEU A 53 3.95 -4.44 11.40
CA LEU A 53 3.60 -4.61 12.82
C LEU A 53 4.03 -5.99 13.36
N ARG A 54 3.83 -7.06 12.57
CA ARG A 54 4.34 -8.41 12.92
C ARG A 54 5.86 -8.46 12.97
N SER A 55 6.55 -7.75 12.08
CA SER A 55 8.01 -7.67 12.08
C SER A 55 8.54 -6.93 13.31
N SER A 56 7.91 -5.83 13.72
CA SER A 56 8.31 -5.08 14.93
C SER A 56 8.10 -5.85 16.21
N ARG A 57 7.09 -6.73 16.29
CA ARG A 57 6.82 -7.56 17.47
C ARG A 57 7.82 -8.71 17.68
N ARG A 58 8.61 -9.04 16.66
CA ARG A 58 9.53 -10.19 16.65
C ARG A 58 11.00 -9.77 16.86
N SER A 59 11.27 -8.47 16.90
CA SER A 59 12.55 -7.86 17.22
C SER A 59 12.57 -7.37 18.66
#